data_AF-A0A9P5UEV9-F1
#
_entry.id   AF-A0A9P5UEV9-F1
#
_cell.length_a   1.000
_cell.length_b   1.000
_cell.length_c   1.000
_cell.angle_alpha   90.00
_cell.angle_beta   90.00
_cell.angle_gamma   90.00
#
_symmetry.space_group_name_H-M   'P 1'
#
loop_
_entity.id
_entity.type
_entity.pdbx_description
1 polymer ?
#
loop_
_entity_poly.entity_id
_entity_poly.type
_entity_poly.pdbx_seq_one_letter_code
_entity_poly.pdbx_strand_id
1 'polypeptide(L)'
;MEQIVNFDAILFPADGRSPSLVQLMTSPMTTPTHHASYTQNPSRMPHPEIHMDYVAENLGPRSWKYQLVEALPYMNRRFACPYIVFYPVISRDGMPFPVNRAIKDIQGQAYSEGQAWRGNVVVAKYRDNPFTSMMDASMADFPIIKNYLQTHGSPGQVCTLLADILIDNS
;
A
#
# COMPACT_ATOMS: atom_id res chain seq x y z
N MET A 1 -19.83 -18.84 7.62
CA MET A 1 -19.94 -17.42 7.26
C MET A 1 -18.54 -16.85 7.26
N GLU A 2 -18.04 -16.40 6.11
CA GLU A 2 -16.74 -15.73 6.03
C GLU A 2 -16.87 -14.39 6.76
N GLN A 3 -16.19 -14.24 7.90
CA GLN A 3 -16.19 -13.00 8.64
C GLN A 3 -15.29 -12.00 7.91
N ILE A 4 -15.91 -11.02 7.26
CA ILE A 4 -15.21 -9.83 6.76
C ILE A 4 -14.66 -9.11 7.99
N VAL A 5 -13.36 -8.87 8.00
CA VAL A 5 -12.67 -8.11 9.05
C VAL A 5 -12.13 -6.86 8.41
N ASN A 6 -12.39 -5.72 9.03
CA ASN A 6 -11.94 -4.41 8.59
C ASN A 6 -10.97 -3.82 9.62
N PHE A 7 -10.03 -3.00 9.13
CA PHE A 7 -9.08 -2.24 9.95
C PHE A 7 -9.06 -0.79 9.51
N ASP A 8 -8.81 0.12 10.43
CA ASP A 8 -8.57 1.52 10.07
C ASP A 8 -7.20 1.68 9.37
N ALA A 9 -7.20 2.43 8.28
CA ALA A 9 -6.02 2.75 7.46
C ALA A 9 -6.02 4.25 7.12
N ILE A 10 -4.85 4.82 6.85
CA ILE A 10 -4.72 6.22 6.43
C ILE A 10 -4.74 6.29 4.89
N LEU A 11 -5.71 6.99 4.33
CA LEU A 11 -5.81 7.31 2.91
C LEU A 11 -5.11 8.64 2.62
N PHE A 12 -4.22 8.64 1.63
CA PHE A 12 -3.66 9.81 0.98
C PHE A 12 -4.30 9.96 -0.41
N PRO A 13 -5.32 10.81 -0.56
CA PRO A 13 -6.01 10.97 -1.84
C PRO A 13 -5.14 11.75 -2.83
N ALA A 14 -5.16 11.35 -4.10
CA ALA A 14 -4.30 11.97 -5.12
C ALA A 14 -4.73 13.39 -5.48
N ASP A 15 -6.01 13.71 -5.31
CA ASP A 15 -6.65 14.98 -5.69
C ASP A 15 -6.21 16.20 -4.85
N GLY A 16 -5.49 15.98 -3.75
CA GLY A 16 -4.98 17.03 -2.86
C GLY A 16 -5.85 17.29 -1.64
N ARG A 17 -6.93 16.52 -1.42
CA ARG A 17 -7.62 16.51 -0.13
C ARG A 17 -6.68 16.07 1.00
N SER A 18 -7.02 16.46 2.23
CA SER A 18 -6.25 16.07 3.40
C SER A 18 -6.31 14.55 3.64
N PRO A 19 -5.22 13.94 4.15
CA PRO A 19 -5.24 12.54 4.56
C PRO A 19 -6.32 12.26 5.60
N SER A 20 -6.94 11.08 5.53
CA SER A 20 -8.08 10.70 6.36
C SER A 20 -8.06 9.21 6.70
N LEU A 21 -8.82 8.81 7.73
CA LEU A 21 -9.01 7.39 8.07
C LEU A 21 -10.08 6.76 7.19
N VAL A 22 -9.82 5.55 6.73
CA VAL A 22 -10.73 4.71 5.94
C VAL A 22 -10.70 3.27 6.43
N GLN A 23 -11.76 2.51 6.16
CA GLN A 23 -11.81 1.09 6.49
C GLN A 23 -11.18 0.25 5.37
N LEU A 24 -10.12 -0.47 5.70
CA LEU A 24 -9.48 -1.47 4.83
C LEU A 24 -10.13 -2.84 5.06
N MET A 25 -10.84 -3.32 4.04
CA MET A 25 -11.48 -4.63 4.07
C MET A 25 -10.47 -5.75 3.84
N THR A 26 -10.75 -6.92 4.40
CA THR A 26 -9.89 -8.10 4.26
C THR A 26 -10.70 -9.37 4.02
N SER A 27 -10.20 -10.24 3.14
CA SER A 27 -10.76 -11.56 2.88
C SER A 27 -9.88 -12.66 3.47
N PRO A 28 -10.45 -13.81 3.87
CA PRO A 28 -9.64 -14.97 4.29
C PRO A 28 -8.76 -15.47 3.13
N MET A 29 -7.46 -15.69 3.37
CA MET A 29 -6.63 -16.45 2.42
C MET A 29 -6.76 -17.94 2.71
N THR A 30 -7.15 -18.73 1.71
CA THR A 30 -7.06 -20.19 1.78
C THR A 30 -5.60 -20.60 1.57
N THR A 31 -4.87 -20.94 2.63
CA THR A 31 -3.55 -21.56 2.51
C THR A 31 -3.73 -23.06 2.20
N PRO A 32 -3.08 -23.62 1.16
CA PRO A 32 -3.03 -25.06 1.00
C PRO A 32 -2.15 -25.64 2.11
N THR A 33 -2.79 -26.29 3.08
CA THR A 33 -2.14 -26.94 4.22
C THR A 33 -1.32 -28.14 3.78
N HIS A 34 0.00 -27.98 3.70
CA HIS A 34 0.94 -29.08 3.93
C HIS A 34 1.84 -28.69 5.11
N HIS A 35 1.50 -29.23 6.29
CA HIS A 35 2.29 -29.24 7.52
C HIS A 35 2.79 -27.88 8.06
N ALA A 36 2.16 -27.38 9.14
CA ALA A 36 2.83 -27.02 10.41
C ALA A 36 2.07 -25.93 11.20
N SER A 37 1.99 -26.17 12.51
CA SER A 37 1.95 -25.20 13.63
C SER A 37 0.79 -24.19 13.75
N TYR A 38 0.19 -24.20 14.95
CA TYR A 38 -0.87 -23.32 15.48
C TYR A 38 -0.55 -21.81 15.43
N THR A 39 -0.54 -21.19 14.26
CA THR A 39 -0.68 -19.73 14.17
C THR A 39 -2.18 -19.38 14.30
N GLN A 40 -2.54 -18.69 15.39
CA GLN A 40 -3.95 -18.43 15.74
C GLN A 40 -4.67 -17.47 14.79
N ASN A 41 -3.96 -16.78 13.89
CA ASN A 41 -4.56 -15.85 12.94
C ASN A 41 -4.42 -16.37 11.50
N PRO A 42 -5.53 -16.67 10.80
CA PRO A 42 -5.48 -17.00 9.39
C PRO A 42 -4.95 -15.77 8.62
N SER A 43 -4.07 -16.01 7.64
CA SER A 43 -3.63 -14.96 6.72
C SER A 43 -4.84 -14.35 6.02
N ARG A 44 -4.89 -13.02 5.91
CA ARG A 44 -6.00 -12.29 5.30
C ARG A 44 -5.50 -11.36 4.22
N MET A 45 -6.12 -11.41 3.04
CA MET A 45 -5.78 -10.56 1.92
C MET A 45 -6.43 -9.18 2.12
N PRO A 46 -5.68 -8.07 2.23
CA PRO A 46 -6.26 -6.74 2.25
C PRO A 46 -6.76 -6.35 0.85
N HIS A 47 -7.76 -5.48 0.82
CA HIS A 47 -8.36 -4.95 -0.40
C HIS A 47 -8.18 -3.43 -0.51
N PRO A 48 -6.94 -2.92 -0.66
CA PRO A 48 -6.69 -1.49 -0.78
C PRO A 48 -7.26 -0.90 -2.09
N GLU A 49 -7.51 -1.73 -3.10
CA GLU A 49 -8.09 -1.33 -4.39
C GLU A 49 -9.42 -0.59 -4.26
N ILE A 50 -10.21 -0.85 -3.22
CA ILE A 50 -11.50 -0.19 -2.99
C ILE A 50 -11.37 1.32 -2.76
N HIS A 51 -10.17 1.78 -2.38
CA HIS A 51 -9.83 3.19 -2.15
C HIS A 51 -8.92 3.76 -3.24
N MET A 52 -8.56 2.97 -4.25
CA MET A 52 -7.68 3.37 -5.34
C MET A 52 -8.48 3.73 -6.58
N ASP A 53 -8.79 5.02 -6.71
CA ASP A 53 -9.51 5.52 -7.88
C ASP A 53 -8.81 5.09 -9.17
N TYR A 54 -9.60 4.59 -10.11
CA TYR A 54 -9.15 4.22 -11.45
C TYR A 54 -8.23 3.00 -11.56
N VAL A 55 -8.02 2.27 -10.46
CA VAL A 55 -7.27 1.00 -10.48
C VAL A 55 -8.01 -0.05 -11.30
N ALA A 56 -7.27 -0.92 -11.98
CA ALA A 56 -7.84 -2.02 -12.74
C ALA A 56 -8.57 -3.00 -11.83
N GLU A 57 -9.84 -3.22 -12.10
CA GLU A 57 -10.68 -4.16 -11.38
C GLU A 57 -10.41 -5.61 -11.84
N ASN A 58 -10.78 -6.59 -11.01
CA ASN A 58 -10.69 -8.03 -11.31
C ASN A 58 -9.28 -8.61 -11.53
N LEU A 59 -8.23 -7.80 -11.43
CA LEU A 59 -6.84 -8.28 -11.43
C LEU A 59 -6.35 -8.69 -10.03
N GLY A 60 -7.15 -8.41 -9.00
CA GLY A 60 -6.83 -8.68 -7.61
C GLY A 60 -5.53 -7.98 -7.17
N PRO A 61 -4.67 -8.64 -6.37
CA PRO A 61 -3.41 -8.08 -5.89
C PRO A 61 -2.39 -7.70 -6.98
N ARG A 62 -2.66 -8.01 -8.26
CA ARG A 62 -1.79 -7.59 -9.37
C ARG A 62 -1.99 -6.13 -9.77
N SER A 63 -3.11 -5.53 -9.40
CA SER A 63 -3.48 -4.16 -9.77
C SER A 63 -2.79 -3.07 -8.92
N TRP A 64 -2.24 -3.47 -7.77
CA TRP A 64 -1.54 -2.62 -6.82
C TRP A 64 -0.26 -3.31 -6.32
N LYS A 65 0.64 -2.53 -5.72
CA LYS A 65 1.83 -3.02 -5.01
C LYS A 65 1.85 -2.44 -3.61
N TYR A 66 2.78 -2.93 -2.80
CA TYR A 66 2.96 -2.42 -1.45
C TYR A 66 4.44 -2.24 -1.10
N GLN A 67 4.70 -1.37 -0.13
CA GLN A 67 5.99 -1.16 0.48
C GLN A 67 5.87 -1.25 2.00
N LEU A 68 6.82 -1.93 2.64
CA LEU A 68 6.87 -2.01 4.10
C LEU A 68 7.65 -0.82 4.66
N VAL A 69 7.10 -0.22 5.71
CA VAL A 69 7.72 0.86 6.46
C VAL A 69 8.05 0.33 7.84
N GLU A 70 9.24 -0.25 7.93
CA GLU A 70 9.71 -0.93 9.14
C GLU A 70 10.55 -0.03 10.05
N ALA A 71 11.12 1.04 9.52
CA ALA A 71 11.92 2.01 10.26
C ALA A 71 11.98 3.34 9.50
N LEU A 72 12.32 4.43 10.20
CA LEU A 72 12.73 5.69 9.57
C LEU A 72 14.24 5.69 9.30
N PRO A 73 14.72 6.60 8.44
CA PRO A 73 16.15 6.84 8.31
C PRO A 73 16.78 7.10 9.69
N TYR A 74 17.98 6.57 9.91
CA TYR A 74 18.75 6.72 11.16
C TYR A 74 18.18 5.98 12.38
N MET A 75 17.14 5.14 12.23
CA MET A 75 16.71 4.25 13.30
C MET A 75 17.49 2.92 13.27
N ASN A 76 17.98 2.50 14.43
CA ASN A 76 18.71 1.22 14.60
C ASN A 76 17.81 0.03 14.92
N ARG A 77 16.49 0.26 15.08
CA ARG A 77 15.50 -0.76 15.39
C ARG A 77 14.24 -0.51 14.58
N ARG A 78 13.55 -1.59 14.23
CA ARG A 78 12.24 -1.54 13.59
C ARG A 78 11.17 -1.02 14.55
N PHE A 79 10.09 -0.49 13.99
CA PHE A 79 8.89 -0.19 14.75
C PHE A 79 8.32 -1.46 15.40
N ALA A 80 7.76 -1.32 16.60
CA ALA A 80 7.00 -2.39 17.23
C ALA A 80 5.71 -2.72 16.47
N CYS A 81 5.16 -1.72 15.77
CA CYS A 81 3.99 -1.86 14.91
C CYS A 81 4.29 -1.15 13.58
N PRO A 82 4.90 -1.85 12.62
CA PRO A 82 5.25 -1.27 11.32
C PRO A 82 4.03 -0.98 10.43
N TYR A 83 4.28 -0.40 9.26
CA TYR A 83 3.23 0.00 8.32
C TYR A 83 3.42 -0.62 6.93
N ILE A 84 2.32 -0.69 6.19
CA ILE A 84 2.28 -1.13 4.80
C ILE A 84 1.69 0.02 3.97
N VAL A 85 2.42 0.48 2.96
CA VAL A 85 1.98 1.52 2.02
C VAL A 85 1.56 0.84 0.72
N PHE A 86 0.27 0.82 0.43
CA PHE A 86 -0.30 0.31 -0.81
C PHE A 86 -0.43 1.42 -1.84
N TYR A 87 -0.10 1.11 -3.11
CA TYR A 87 -0.20 2.04 -4.22
C TYR A 87 -0.61 1.33 -5.52
N PRO A 88 -1.39 2.00 -6.40
CA PRO A 88 -1.86 1.38 -7.63
C PRO A 88 -0.74 1.30 -8.67
N VAL A 89 -0.78 0.24 -9.51
CA VAL A 89 0.21 0.04 -10.58
C VAL A 89 -0.41 -0.25 -11.95
N ILE A 90 -1.65 -0.76 -12.02
CA ILE A 90 -2.36 -0.97 -13.28
C ILE A 90 -3.66 -0.17 -13.25
N SER A 91 -3.83 0.75 -14.18
CA SER A 91 -5.07 1.52 -14.36
C SER A 91 -6.07 0.77 -15.22
N ARG A 92 -7.35 1.14 -15.10
CA ARG A 92 -8.45 0.51 -15.83
C ARG A 92 -8.31 0.63 -17.36
N ASP A 93 -7.69 1.69 -17.86
CA ASP A 93 -7.63 2.04 -19.29
C ASP A 93 -6.19 2.17 -19.84
N GLY A 94 -5.16 1.90 -19.03
CA GLY A 94 -3.76 2.09 -19.39
C GLY A 94 -3.23 3.53 -19.24
N MET A 95 -4.03 4.50 -18.81
CA MET A 95 -3.56 5.86 -18.54
C MET A 95 -2.77 5.92 -17.23
N PRO A 96 -1.73 6.75 -17.14
CA PRO A 96 -0.94 6.88 -15.93
C PRO A 96 -1.77 7.48 -14.79
N PHE A 97 -1.57 6.96 -13.57
CA PHE A 97 -2.18 7.57 -12.38
C PHE A 97 -1.65 9.01 -12.17
N PRO A 98 -2.50 9.92 -11.69
CA PRO A 98 -2.07 11.28 -11.36
C PRO A 98 -1.05 11.27 -10.23
N VAL A 99 -0.14 12.24 -10.20
CA VAL A 99 0.75 12.46 -9.05
C VAL A 99 -0.09 12.73 -7.81
N ASN A 100 0.23 12.05 -6.71
CA ASN A 100 -0.44 12.25 -5.44
C ASN A 100 -0.04 13.62 -4.86
N ARG A 101 -0.96 14.59 -4.92
CA ARG A 101 -0.67 15.98 -4.52
C ARG A 101 -0.37 16.10 -3.04
N ALA A 102 -1.08 15.38 -2.18
CA ALA A 102 -0.83 15.41 -0.74
C ALA A 102 0.58 14.93 -0.39
N ILE A 103 1.07 13.86 -1.04
CA ILE A 103 2.43 13.36 -0.82
C ILE A 103 3.48 14.27 -1.47
N LYS A 104 3.19 14.82 -2.65
CA LYS A 104 4.06 15.83 -3.28
C LYS A 104 4.28 17.04 -2.36
N ASP A 105 3.22 17.52 -1.71
CA ASP A 105 3.32 18.64 -0.77
C ASP A 105 4.13 18.28 0.49
N ILE A 106 4.01 17.03 0.97
CA ILE A 106 4.85 16.50 2.06
C ILE A 106 6.34 16.48 1.67
N GLN A 107 6.64 16.09 0.43
CA GLN A 107 8.02 16.02 -0.08
C GLN A 107 8.60 17.42 -0.35
N GLY A 108 7.77 18.38 -0.75
CA GLY A 108 8.18 19.76 -0.98
C GLY A 108 9.37 19.86 -1.93
N GLN A 109 10.48 20.42 -1.46
CA GLN A 109 11.71 20.58 -2.27
C GLN A 109 12.43 19.25 -2.57
N ALA A 110 12.15 18.18 -1.82
CA ALA A 110 12.71 16.86 -2.08
C ALA A 110 11.92 16.07 -3.16
N TYR A 111 10.85 16.65 -3.69
CA TYR A 111 10.02 16.02 -4.71
C TYR A 111 10.82 15.75 -6.00
N SER A 112 10.61 14.56 -6.56
CA SER A 112 11.14 14.15 -7.86
C SER A 112 10.05 13.44 -8.67
N GLU A 113 9.78 13.91 -9.88
CA GLU A 113 8.75 13.36 -10.78
C GLU A 113 8.97 11.85 -11.05
N GLY A 114 10.23 11.43 -11.23
CA GLY A 114 10.58 10.04 -11.53
C GLY A 114 10.37 9.07 -10.36
N GLN A 115 10.22 9.59 -9.14
CA GLN A 115 9.93 8.82 -7.94
C GLN A 115 8.62 9.28 -7.28
N ALA A 116 7.75 9.95 -8.03
CA ALA A 116 6.50 10.46 -7.50
C ALA A 116 5.57 9.31 -7.10
N TRP A 117 4.96 9.42 -5.92
CA TRP A 117 3.80 8.60 -5.56
C TRP A 117 2.62 9.00 -6.46
N ARG A 118 1.93 8.01 -7.01
CA ARG A 118 0.81 8.22 -7.95
C ARG A 118 -0.44 7.48 -7.50
N GLY A 119 -1.59 8.07 -7.83
CA GLY A 119 -2.90 7.57 -7.42
C GLY A 119 -3.12 7.71 -5.91
N ASN A 120 -4.25 7.18 -5.45
CA ASN A 120 -4.56 7.16 -4.02
C ASN A 120 -3.65 6.13 -3.34
N VAL A 121 -3.02 6.53 -2.23
CA VAL A 121 -2.11 5.69 -1.45
C VAL A 121 -2.80 5.34 -0.14
N VAL A 122 -2.81 4.06 0.22
CA VAL A 122 -3.45 3.56 1.45
C VAL A 122 -2.38 3.04 2.38
N VAL A 123 -2.41 3.44 3.65
CA VAL A 123 -1.42 3.04 4.64
C VAL A 123 -2.07 2.28 5.78
N ALA A 124 -1.76 0.99 5.87
CA ALA A 124 -2.21 0.11 6.95
C ALA A 124 -1.12 -0.11 7.99
N LYS A 125 -1.51 -0.58 9.17
CA LYS A 125 -0.61 -0.91 10.27
C LYS A 125 -0.69 -2.40 10.59
N TYR A 126 0.43 -2.99 11.00
CA TYR A 126 0.47 -4.39 11.39
C TYR A 126 1.41 -4.63 12.58
N ARG A 127 1.33 -5.83 13.14
CA ARG A 127 2.22 -6.36 14.17
C ARG A 127 2.82 -7.67 13.68
N ASP A 128 4.08 -7.95 14.01
CA ASP A 128 4.81 -9.19 13.71
C ASP A 128 4.94 -9.55 12.21
N ASN A 129 3.85 -9.88 11.53
CA ASN A 129 3.83 -10.35 10.16
C ASN A 129 2.76 -9.61 9.31
N PRO A 130 3.13 -9.11 8.11
CA PRO A 130 2.20 -8.38 7.24
C PRO A 130 1.05 -9.30 6.80
N PHE A 131 -0.17 -8.77 6.73
CA PHE A 131 -1.39 -9.47 6.27
C PHE A 131 -1.97 -10.55 7.20
N THR A 132 -1.21 -11.04 8.18
CA THR A 132 -1.71 -11.99 9.20
C THR A 132 -2.12 -11.30 10.51
N SER A 133 -1.50 -10.16 10.81
CA SER A 133 -1.66 -9.44 12.07
C SER A 133 -1.84 -7.93 11.83
N MET A 134 -2.80 -7.58 10.97
CA MET A 134 -3.20 -6.18 10.77
C MET A 134 -3.85 -5.60 12.03
N MET A 135 -3.72 -4.29 12.20
CA MET A 135 -4.28 -3.54 13.31
C MET A 135 -4.76 -2.17 12.86
N ASP A 136 -5.66 -1.57 13.65
CA ASP A 136 -6.15 -0.23 13.38
C ASP A 136 -5.02 0.81 13.42
N ALA A 137 -4.90 1.54 12.32
CA ALA A 137 -4.17 2.79 12.28
C ALA A 137 -5.03 3.92 12.85
N SER A 138 -4.39 4.98 13.29
CA SER A 138 -5.01 6.18 13.82
C SER A 138 -4.36 7.41 13.23
N MET A 139 -5.01 8.58 13.34
CA MET A 139 -4.37 9.83 12.94
C MET A 139 -3.14 10.20 13.79
N ALA A 140 -2.91 9.52 14.93
CA ALA A 140 -1.67 9.65 15.69
C ALA A 140 -0.46 9.00 14.98
N ASP A 141 -0.70 8.10 14.03
CA ASP A 141 0.36 7.49 13.21
C ASP A 141 0.79 8.38 12.04
N PHE A 142 -0.04 9.39 11.68
CA PHE A 142 0.22 10.28 10.55
C PHE A 142 1.60 10.96 10.58
N PRO A 143 2.10 11.51 11.70
CA PRO A 143 3.44 12.10 11.74
C PRO A 143 4.56 11.13 11.36
N ILE A 144 4.44 9.85 11.73
CA ILE A 144 5.44 8.82 11.40
C ILE A 144 5.42 8.54 9.90
N ILE A 145 4.23 8.35 9.33
CA ILE A 145 4.05 8.13 7.89
C ILE A 145 4.50 9.34 7.07
N LYS A 146 4.15 10.55 7.54
CA LYS A 146 4.59 11.80 6.91
C LYS A 146 6.10 11.89 6.85
N ASN A 147 6.80 11.61 7.96
CA ASN A 147 8.26 11.63 8.00
C ASN A 147 8.87 10.60 7.04
N TYR A 148 8.26 9.42 6.93
CA TYR A 148 8.69 8.42 5.95
C TYR A 148 8.54 8.93 4.51
N LEU A 149 7.35 9.42 4.14
CA LEU A 149 7.03 9.88 2.78
C LEU A 149 7.84 11.12 2.37
N GLN A 150 8.26 11.92 3.34
CA GLN A 150 9.12 13.09 3.10
C GLN A 150 10.48 12.69 2.52
N THR A 151 11.03 11.52 2.86
CA THR A 151 12.36 11.08 2.42
C THR A 151 12.32 9.90 1.45
N HIS A 152 11.15 9.30 1.20
CA HIS A 152 11.00 8.13 0.33
C HIS A 152 10.03 8.42 -0.82
N GLY A 153 10.55 8.38 -2.05
CA GLY A 153 9.73 8.30 -3.24
C GLY A 153 9.14 6.90 -3.47
N SER A 154 8.21 6.79 -4.42
CA SER A 154 7.64 5.51 -4.82
C SER A 154 8.76 4.57 -5.30
N PRO A 155 8.76 3.30 -4.90
CA PRO A 155 9.64 2.28 -5.49
C PRO A 155 9.42 2.30 -7.00
N GLY A 156 10.50 2.41 -7.77
CA GLY A 156 10.48 2.78 -9.18
C GLY A 156 9.34 2.14 -9.98
N GLN A 157 8.54 2.98 -10.62
CA GLN A 157 7.65 2.54 -11.68
C GLN A 157 8.53 2.21 -12.88
N VAL A 158 8.96 0.94 -13.01
CA VAL A 158 9.42 0.46 -14.32
C VAL A 158 8.23 0.68 -15.24
N CYS A 159 8.39 1.59 -16.19
CA CYS A 159 7.42 1.90 -17.24
C CYS A 159 6.93 0.58 -17.85
N THR A 160 5.76 0.12 -17.44
CA THR A 160 5.25 -1.23 -17.75
C THR A 160 4.63 -1.27 -19.15
N LEU A 161 4.87 -0.25 -19.98
CA LEU A 161 4.43 -0.21 -21.37
C LEU A 161 5.41 -0.88 -22.34
N LEU A 162 6.60 -1.32 -21.89
CA LEU A 162 7.59 -1.98 -22.76
C LEU A 162 8.08 -3.36 -22.26
N ALA A 163 7.85 -3.73 -21.00
CA ALA A 163 8.44 -4.96 -20.46
C ALA A 163 7.60 -6.23 -20.76
N ASP A 164 6.27 -6.11 -20.89
CA ASP A 164 5.40 -7.29 -21.05
C ASP A 164 5.18 -7.71 -22.51
N ILE A 165 5.60 -6.91 -23.50
CA ILE A 165 5.55 -7.30 -24.92
C ILE A 165 6.75 -8.17 -25.32
N LEU A 166 7.82 -8.21 -24.52
CA LEU A 166 9.06 -8.92 -24.87
C LEU A 166 9.21 -10.31 -24.23
N ILE A 167 8.23 -10.80 -23.46
CA ILE A 167 8.34 -12.12 -22.80
C ILE A 167 7.48 -13.21 -23.47
N ASP A 168 6.60 -12.87 -24.41
CA ASP A 168 5.74 -13.86 -25.10
C ASP A 168 6.24 -14.29 -26.51
N ASN A 169 7.54 -14.20 -26.78
CA ASN A 169 8.16 -14.76 -27.99
C ASN A 169 9.42 -15.58 -27.69
N SER A 170 9.30 -16.60 -26.85
CA SER A 170 10.33 -17.63 -26.66
C SER A 170 9.72 -19.01 -26.50
#